data_AF-X1UNS1-F1
#
_entry.id   AF-X1UNS1-F1
#
_cell.length_a   1.000
_cell.length_b   1.000
_cell.length_c   1.000
_cell.angle_alpha   90.00
_cell.angle_beta   90.00
_cell.angle_gamma   90.00
#
_symmetry.space_group_name_H-M   'P 1'
#
loop_
_entity.id
_entity.type
_entity.pdbx_description
1 polymer ?
#
loop_
_entity_poly.entity_id
_entity_poly.type
_entity_poly.pdbx_seq_one_letter_code
_entity_poly.pdbx_strand_id
1 'polypeptide(L)'
;GKLRRALKVLLNESKPLKERLDFLFPKNRPNYIKGLGKAVVTPILMVVYPTKYGVYNSKTERGLKKVKLHPQFGTGASFSDKYIKINKILNDLATDSNMSLFELDVVWWKISQLGD
;
A
#
# COMPACT_ATOMS: atom_id res chain seq x y z
N GLY A 1 -16.05 15.22 11.21
CA GLY A 1 -15.59 14.00 11.91
C GLY A 1 -14.17 13.60 11.50
N LYS A 2 -13.49 12.82 12.35
CA LYS A 2 -12.09 12.40 12.17
C LYS A 2 -11.85 11.64 10.85
N LEU A 3 -12.78 10.74 10.48
CA LEU A 3 -12.74 9.98 9.22
C LEU A 3 -12.75 10.88 7.98
N ARG A 4 -13.65 11.86 7.92
CA ARG A 4 -13.71 12.83 6.80
C ARG A 4 -12.38 13.58 6.63
N ARG A 5 -11.73 13.97 7.74
CA ARG A 5 -10.41 14.63 7.69
C ARG A 5 -9.33 13.68 7.21
N ALA A 6 -9.32 12.43 7.68
CA ALA A 6 -8.37 11.42 7.22
C ALA A 6 -8.47 11.17 5.70
N LEU A 7 -9.69 11.01 5.17
CA LEU A 7 -9.92 10.82 3.74
C LEU A 7 -9.54 12.06 2.93
N LYS A 8 -9.85 13.27 3.40
CA LYS A 8 -9.41 14.52 2.75
C LYS A 8 -7.90 14.60 2.64
N VAL A 9 -7.15 14.19 3.67
CA VAL A 9 -5.69 14.17 3.62
C VAL A 9 -5.19 13.06 2.70
N LEU A 10 -5.72 11.84 2.83
CA LEU A 10 -5.32 10.68 2.03
C LEU A 10 -5.44 10.94 0.53
N LEU A 11 -6.55 11.54 0.11
CA LEU A 11 -6.92 11.72 -1.29
C LEU A 11 -6.41 13.03 -1.89
N ASN A 12 -5.64 13.83 -1.15
CA ASN A 12 -5.13 15.12 -1.64
C ASN A 12 -3.88 14.96 -2.53
N GLU A 13 -4.08 14.71 -3.83
CA GLU A 13 -2.99 14.54 -4.81
C GLU A 13 -2.13 15.81 -5.03
N SER A 14 -2.52 16.98 -4.50
CA SER A 14 -1.64 18.17 -4.48
C SER A 14 -0.48 18.08 -3.49
N LYS A 15 -0.46 17.04 -2.64
CA LYS A 15 0.60 16.77 -1.68
C LYS A 15 1.32 15.45 -1.98
N PRO A 16 2.63 15.35 -1.75
CA PRO A 16 3.37 14.10 -1.86
C PRO A 16 2.71 12.97 -1.06
N LEU A 17 2.70 11.75 -1.61
CA LEU A 17 2.13 10.58 -0.94
C LEU A 17 2.72 10.37 0.46
N LYS A 18 4.04 10.64 0.60
CA LYS A 18 4.75 10.52 1.87
C LYS A 18 4.12 11.40 2.96
N GLU A 19 3.88 12.67 2.68
CA GLU A 19 3.28 13.62 3.63
C GLU A 19 1.88 13.18 4.05
N ARG A 20 1.07 12.72 3.09
CA ARG A 20 -0.29 12.24 3.34
C ARG A 20 -0.31 11.02 4.25
N LEU A 21 0.59 10.06 4.01
CA LEU A 21 0.67 8.83 4.79
C LEU A 21 1.34 9.05 6.14
N ASP A 22 2.34 9.90 6.25
CA ASP A 22 2.98 10.24 7.53
C ASP A 22 2.01 10.94 8.48
N PHE A 23 1.06 11.73 7.95
CA PHE A 23 -0.04 12.29 8.75
C PHE A 23 -0.93 11.19 9.33
N LEU A 24 -1.24 10.14 8.57
CA LEU A 24 -2.12 9.05 9.00
C LEU A 24 -1.41 8.01 9.87
N PHE A 25 -0.13 7.76 9.59
CA PHE A 25 0.73 6.73 10.17
C PHE A 25 2.03 7.34 10.72
N PRO A 26 1.94 8.22 11.73
CA PRO A 26 3.12 8.82 12.33
C PRO A 26 4.00 7.75 13.00
N LYS A 27 5.33 7.82 12.80
CA LYS A 27 6.29 6.78 13.25
C LYS A 27 6.29 6.53 14.77
N ASN A 28 6.11 7.57 15.58
CA ASN A 28 6.26 7.51 17.04
C ASN A 28 4.95 7.80 17.80
N ARG A 29 3.80 7.66 17.15
CA ARG A 29 2.48 7.93 17.74
C ARG A 29 1.45 6.95 17.18
N PRO A 30 0.31 6.74 17.86
CA PRO A 30 -0.78 5.98 17.28
C PRO A 30 -1.25 6.56 15.95
N ASN A 31 -1.77 5.69 15.06
CA ASN A 31 -2.38 6.13 13.81
C ASN A 31 -3.47 7.18 14.07
N TYR A 32 -3.64 8.09 13.12
CA TYR A 32 -4.63 9.16 13.23
C TYR A 32 -6.03 8.62 13.51
N ILE A 33 -6.40 7.46 12.96
CA ILE A 33 -7.63 6.73 13.31
C ILE A 33 -7.27 5.30 13.73
N LYS A 34 -7.67 4.93 14.95
CA LYS A 34 -7.55 3.54 15.44
C LYS A 34 -8.36 2.61 14.53
N GLY A 35 -7.75 1.50 14.11
CA GLY A 35 -8.37 0.53 13.21
C GLY A 35 -8.24 0.85 11.71
N LEU A 36 -7.87 2.08 11.33
CA LEU A 36 -7.63 2.45 9.93
C LEU A 36 -6.20 2.13 9.52
N GLY A 37 -5.93 0.84 9.28
CA GLY A 37 -4.60 0.31 8.92
C GLY A 37 -4.31 0.30 7.41
N LYS A 38 -3.12 -0.19 7.04
CA LYS A 38 -2.67 -0.35 5.64
C LYS A 38 -3.65 -1.14 4.77
N ALA A 39 -4.29 -2.15 5.37
CA ALA A 39 -5.26 -3.03 4.71
C ALA A 39 -6.60 -2.34 4.41
N VAL A 40 -6.82 -1.11 4.87
CA VAL A 40 -7.99 -0.28 4.53
C VAL A 40 -7.56 0.92 3.69
N VAL A 41 -6.48 1.60 4.09
CA VAL A 41 -6.03 2.83 3.42
C VAL A 41 -5.58 2.58 1.97
N THR A 42 -4.84 1.50 1.71
CA THR A 42 -4.31 1.25 0.38
C THR A 42 -5.37 0.74 -0.62
N PRO A 43 -6.37 -0.09 -0.23
CA PRO A 43 -7.54 -0.32 -1.08
C PRO A 43 -8.34 0.94 -1.40
N ILE A 44 -8.52 1.87 -0.46
CA ILE A 44 -9.18 3.16 -0.76
C ILE A 44 -8.41 3.92 -1.84
N LEU A 45 -7.08 3.99 -1.73
CA LEU A 45 -6.25 4.63 -2.74
C LEU A 45 -6.38 3.95 -4.11
N MET A 46 -6.40 2.61 -4.18
CA MET A 46 -6.58 1.88 -5.42
C MET A 46 -7.95 2.15 -6.06
N VAL A 47 -9.03 2.15 -5.27
CA VAL A 47 -10.38 2.41 -5.79
C VAL A 47 -10.49 3.82 -6.37
N VAL A 48 -9.89 4.83 -5.72
CA VAL A 48 -9.96 6.22 -6.18
C VAL A 48 -8.97 6.49 -7.32
N TYR A 49 -7.80 5.85 -7.32
CA TYR A 49 -6.73 6.04 -8.29
C TYR A 49 -6.23 4.66 -8.81
N PRO A 50 -7.00 4.01 -9.69
CA PRO A 50 -6.83 2.60 -10.07
C PRO A 50 -5.54 2.27 -10.81
N THR A 51 -4.83 3.28 -11.30
CA THR A 51 -3.58 3.16 -12.06
C THR A 51 -2.36 3.70 -11.31
N LYS A 52 -2.50 4.07 -10.03
CA LYS A 52 -1.41 4.69 -9.25
C LYS A 52 -1.01 3.90 -8.00
N TYR A 53 -1.99 3.35 -7.30
CA TYR A 53 -1.80 2.86 -5.93
C TYR A 53 -2.26 1.41 -5.78
N GLY A 54 -1.31 0.49 -5.71
CA GLY A 54 -1.59 -0.93 -5.46
C GLY A 54 -1.91 -1.20 -3.99
N VAL A 55 -2.65 -2.28 -3.74
CA VAL A 55 -2.98 -2.71 -2.38
C VAL A 55 -1.76 -3.27 -1.67
N TYR A 56 -1.52 -2.80 -0.45
CA TYR A 56 -0.48 -3.30 0.44
C TYR A 56 -1.08 -3.84 1.74
N ASN A 57 -1.32 -5.16 1.75
CA ASN A 57 -1.81 -5.91 2.88
C ASN A 57 -0.90 -7.14 3.14
N SER A 58 -1.31 -8.04 4.05
CA SER A 58 -0.52 -9.24 4.37
C SER A 58 -0.44 -10.25 3.22
N LYS A 59 -1.41 -10.27 2.30
CA LYS A 59 -1.40 -11.11 1.10
C LYS A 59 -0.35 -10.59 0.12
N THR A 60 -0.31 -9.28 -0.13
CA THR A 60 0.74 -8.63 -0.93
C THR A 60 2.13 -8.93 -0.36
N GLU A 61 2.31 -8.78 0.96
CA GLU A 61 3.59 -9.07 1.64
C GLU A 61 4.03 -10.52 1.45
N ARG A 62 3.12 -11.48 1.68
CA ARG A 62 3.43 -12.91 1.50
C ARG A 62 3.71 -13.23 0.04
N GLY A 63 2.89 -12.73 -0.88
CA GLY A 63 3.05 -12.93 -2.32
C GLY A 63 4.41 -12.47 -2.81
N LEU A 64 4.78 -11.21 -2.53
CA LEU A 64 6.08 -10.66 -2.89
C LEU A 64 7.26 -11.43 -2.27
N LYS A 65 7.11 -11.95 -1.04
CA LYS A 65 8.15 -12.78 -0.42
C LYS A 65 8.31 -14.13 -1.14
N LYS A 66 7.20 -14.80 -1.48
CA LYS A 66 7.24 -16.09 -2.21
C LYS A 66 7.93 -15.97 -3.56
N VAL A 67 7.67 -14.88 -4.28
CA VAL A 67 8.33 -14.62 -5.57
C VAL A 67 9.67 -13.89 -5.45
N LYS A 68 10.21 -13.74 -4.23
CA LYS A 68 11.51 -13.09 -3.93
C LYS A 68 11.63 -11.63 -4.43
N LEU A 69 10.50 -10.92 -4.54
CA LEU A 69 10.42 -9.51 -4.93
C LEU A 69 10.19 -8.55 -3.75
N HIS A 70 10.03 -9.06 -2.53
CA HIS A 70 9.83 -8.21 -1.37
C HIS A 70 11.10 -7.37 -1.08
N PRO A 71 10.99 -6.03 -1.04
CA PRO A 71 12.16 -5.16 -0.89
C PRO A 71 12.74 -5.23 0.54
N GLN A 72 14.02 -4.87 0.65
CA GLN A 72 14.64 -4.61 1.94
C GLN A 72 14.27 -3.20 2.44
N PHE A 73 13.99 -3.12 3.73
CA PHE A 73 13.67 -1.86 4.41
C PHE A 73 14.80 -1.47 5.35
N GLY A 74 15.15 -0.19 5.37
CA GLY A 74 16.08 0.33 6.36
C GLY A 74 15.51 0.23 7.78
N THR A 75 16.40 0.17 8.76
CA THR A 75 16.03 0.18 10.19
C THR A 75 15.13 1.38 10.50
N GLY A 76 13.97 1.11 11.10
CA GLY A 76 13.00 2.16 11.45
C GLY A 76 12.32 2.84 10.25
N ALA A 77 12.30 2.23 9.05
CA ALA A 77 11.53 2.76 7.92
C ALA A 77 10.06 2.99 8.31
N SER A 78 9.54 4.18 7.98
CA SER A 78 8.15 4.53 8.24
C SER A 78 7.19 3.73 7.37
N PHE A 79 5.88 3.79 7.67
CA PHE A 79 4.89 3.14 6.81
C PHE A 79 4.92 3.73 5.38
N SER A 80 5.04 5.05 5.26
CA SER A 80 5.09 5.72 3.95
C SER A 80 6.29 5.29 3.13
N ASP A 81 7.49 5.20 3.73
CA ASP A 81 8.70 4.73 3.05
C ASP A 81 8.55 3.30 2.53
N LYS A 82 7.97 2.41 3.36
CA LYS A 82 7.70 1.02 2.99
C LYS A 82 6.71 0.95 1.84
N TYR A 83 5.60 1.68 1.94
CA TYR A 83 4.55 1.64 0.93
C TYR A 83 4.99 2.24 -0.40
N ILE A 84 5.78 3.33 -0.42
CA ILE A 84 6.30 3.90 -1.66
C ILE A 84 7.13 2.86 -2.44
N LYS A 85 8.02 2.13 -1.75
CA LYS A 85 8.81 1.06 -2.38
C LYS A 85 7.94 -0.08 -2.89
N ILE A 86 7.00 -0.56 -2.07
CA ILE A 86 6.07 -1.62 -2.46
C ILE A 86 5.23 -1.17 -3.66
N ASN A 87 4.67 0.02 -3.61
CA ASN A 87 3.81 0.56 -4.67
C ASN A 87 4.56 0.70 -5.99
N LYS A 88 5.84 1.07 -5.96
CA LYS A 88 6.67 1.05 -7.16
C LYS A 88 6.75 -0.37 -7.75
N ILE A 89 7.10 -1.37 -6.94
CA ILE A 89 7.17 -2.77 -7.39
C ILE A 89 5.84 -3.25 -7.96
N LEU A 90 4.72 -2.89 -7.35
CA LEU A 90 3.38 -3.25 -7.84
C LEU A 90 3.06 -2.61 -9.20
N ASN A 91 3.41 -1.34 -9.40
CA ASN A 91 3.20 -0.67 -10.68
C ASN A 91 4.13 -1.22 -11.78
N ASP A 92 5.38 -1.51 -11.44
CA ASP A 92 6.33 -2.13 -12.36
C ASP A 92 5.78 -3.51 -12.80
N LEU A 93 5.36 -4.36 -11.85
CA LEU A 93 4.77 -5.67 -12.14
C LEU A 93 3.47 -5.62 -12.95
N ALA A 94 2.59 -4.67 -12.62
CA ALA A 94 1.36 -4.44 -13.37
C ALA A 94 1.68 -4.07 -14.83
N THR A 95 2.67 -3.20 -15.04
CA THR A 95 3.13 -2.80 -16.37
C THR A 95 3.75 -3.97 -17.13
N ASP A 96 4.73 -4.64 -16.52
CA ASP A 96 5.50 -5.73 -17.13
C ASP A 96 4.62 -6.95 -17.48
N SER A 97 3.57 -7.18 -16.71
CA SER A 97 2.62 -8.28 -16.90
C SER A 97 1.38 -7.91 -17.71
N ASN A 98 1.27 -6.64 -18.16
CA ASN A 98 0.07 -6.08 -18.79
C ASN A 98 -1.22 -6.37 -17.99
N MET A 99 -1.17 -6.13 -16.67
CA MET A 99 -2.27 -6.31 -15.73
C MET A 99 -2.65 -4.98 -15.09
N SER A 100 -3.92 -4.81 -14.76
CA SER A 100 -4.36 -3.78 -13.83
C SER A 100 -3.89 -4.07 -12.40
N LEU A 101 -3.83 -3.04 -11.55
CA LEU A 101 -3.54 -3.21 -10.12
C LEU A 101 -4.60 -4.05 -9.39
N PHE A 102 -5.84 -4.11 -9.91
CA PHE A 102 -6.89 -4.98 -9.40
C PHE A 102 -6.62 -6.45 -9.72
N GLU A 103 -6.27 -6.77 -10.96
CA GLU A 103 -5.89 -8.13 -11.35
C GLU A 103 -4.66 -8.60 -10.57
N LEU A 104 -3.68 -7.72 -10.40
CA LEU A 104 -2.49 -8.01 -9.61
C LEU A 104 -2.82 -8.29 -8.12
N ASP A 105 -3.78 -7.59 -7.51
CA ASP A 105 -4.24 -7.89 -6.14
C ASP A 105 -4.87 -9.29 -6.04
N VAL A 106 -5.64 -9.71 -7.04
CA VAL A 106 -6.18 -11.08 -7.13
C VAL A 106 -5.05 -12.11 -7.24
N VAL A 107 -4.01 -11.82 -8.04
CA VAL A 107 -2.82 -12.68 -8.15
C VAL A 107 -2.13 -12.85 -6.80
N TRP A 108 -1.94 -11.77 -6.03
CA TRP A 108 -1.34 -11.88 -4.69
C TRP A 108 -2.17 -12.72 -3.74
N TRP A 109 -3.49 -12.61 -3.80
CA TRP A 109 -4.35 -13.48 -3.00
C TRP A 109 -4.11 -14.95 -3.36
N LYS A 110 -4.10 -15.32 -4.65
CA LYS A 110 -3.85 -16.70 -5.11
C LYS A 110 -2.47 -17.21 -4.68
N ILE A 111 -1.41 -16.44 -4.94
CA ILE A 111 -0.04 -16.82 -4.55
C ILE A 111 0.08 -16.99 -3.04
N SER A 112 -0.60 -16.15 -2.25
CA SER A 112 -0.58 -16.24 -0.78
C SER A 112 -1.22 -17.51 -0.21
N GLN A 113 -1.96 -18.28 -1.03
CA GLN A 113 -2.56 -19.56 -0.66
C GLN A 113 -1.72 -20.78 -1.06
N LEU A 114 -0.69 -20.61 -1.90
CA LEU A 114 0.20 -21.71 -2.26
C LEU A 114 0.94 -22.19 -1.01
N GLY A 115 1.27 -23.48 -0.95
CA GLY A 115 2.22 -24.01 0.03
C GLY A 115 3.59 -23.34 -0.08
N ASP A 116 4.43 -23.49 0.94
CA ASP A 116 5.83 -23.04 0.86
C ASP A 116 6.68 -23.99 0.01
#